data_AF-A0A7L1UFT1-F1
#
_entry.id   AF-A0A7L1UFT1-F1
#
_cell.length_a   1.000
_cell.length_b   1.000
_cell.length_c   1.000
_cell.angle_alpha   90.00
_cell.angle_beta   90.00
_cell.angle_gamma   90.00
#
_symmetry.space_group_name_H-M   'P 1'
#
loop_
_entity.id
_entity.type
_entity.pdbx_description
1 polymer ?
#
loop_
_entity_poly.entity_id
_entity_poly.type
_entity_poly.pdbx_seq_one_letter_code
_entity_poly.pdbx_strand_id
1 'polypeptide(L)' 'GFRTGLLTDTWLDDGLGRVLTAALLERLQRSFDLVLESCRLGLAKPQPGLFSRALQDLRAQPREV' A
#
# COMPACT_ATOMS: atom_id res chain seq x y z
N GLY A 1 15.20 -0.42 -13.83
CA GLY A 1 13.83 -0.98 -13.78
C GLY A 1 12.91 0.04 -13.14
N PHE A 2 11.59 -0.11 -13.31
CA PHE A 2 10.61 0.72 -12.60
C PHE A 2 10.57 0.34 -11.11
N ARG A 3 10.35 1.32 -10.23
CA ARG A 3 9.90 1.03 -8.86
C ARG A 3 8.39 0.89 -8.88
N THR A 4 7.89 -0.12 -8.19
CA THR A 4 6.50 -0.52 -8.18
C THR A 4 5.89 -0.25 -6.79
N GLY A 5 4.70 0.33 -6.75
CA GLY A 5 4.00 0.65 -5.51
C GLY A 5 2.55 0.20 -5.54
N LEU A 6 2.07 -0.36 -4.43
CA LEU A 6 0.67 -0.71 -4.20
C LEU A 6 0.08 0.16 -3.07
N LEU A 7 -0.93 0.96 -3.39
CA LEU A 7 -1.68 1.78 -2.43
C LEU A 7 -3.08 1.20 -2.23
N THR A 8 -3.33 0.62 -1.06
CA THR A 8 -4.55 -0.15 -0.81
C THR A 8 -5.36 0.39 0.37
N ASP A 9 -6.65 0.62 0.13
CA ASP A 9 -7.61 0.94 1.18
C ASP A 9 -8.09 -0.39 1.78
N THR A 10 -7.44 -0.80 2.87
CA THR A 10 -7.63 -2.09 3.54
C THR A 10 -7.99 -1.90 5.00
N TRP A 11 -8.56 -2.94 5.60
CA TRP A 11 -8.87 -3.01 7.03
C TRP A 11 -7.98 -4.05 7.72
N LEU A 12 -7.92 -3.99 9.05
CA LEU A 12 -7.36 -5.09 9.84
C LEU A 12 -8.39 -6.23 9.85
N ASP A 13 -8.08 -7.30 9.12
CA ASP A 13 -8.96 -8.48 9.04
C ASP A 13 -8.78 -9.37 10.28
N ASP A 14 -9.73 -9.29 11.19
CA ASP A 14 -9.87 -10.15 12.37
C ASP A 14 -10.91 -11.28 12.17
N GLY A 15 -11.45 -11.41 10.96
CA GLY A 15 -12.49 -12.37 10.62
C GLY A 15 -11.99 -13.81 10.44
N LEU A 16 -12.93 -14.69 10.07
CA LEU A 16 -12.65 -16.09 9.73
C LEU A 16 -11.76 -16.23 8.48
N GLY A 17 -11.80 -15.23 7.58
CA GLY A 17 -11.03 -15.17 6.34
C GLY A 17 -9.59 -14.66 6.49
N ARG A 18 -9.16 -14.22 7.67
CA ARG A 18 -7.89 -13.50 7.87
C ARG A 18 -6.65 -14.19 7.31
N VAL A 19 -6.63 -15.52 7.31
CA VAL A 19 -5.50 -16.31 6.78
C VAL A 19 -5.37 -16.12 5.26
N LEU A 20 -6.48 -16.06 4.54
CA LEU A 20 -6.48 -15.83 3.09
C LEU A 20 -6.05 -14.40 2.76
N THR A 21 -6.58 -13.42 3.51
CA THR A 21 -6.22 -12.00 3.37
C THR A 21 -4.73 -11.78 3.65
N ALA A 22 -4.20 -12.37 4.73
CA ALA A 22 -2.80 -12.31 5.08
C ALA A 22 -1.90 -12.94 4.00
N ALA A 23 -2.26 -14.13 3.50
CA ALA A 23 -1.50 -14.79 2.44
C ALA A 23 -1.46 -13.97 1.14
N LEU A 24 -2.55 -13.30 0.77
CA LEU A 24 -2.58 -12.40 -0.38
C LEU A 24 -1.68 -11.19 -0.16
N LEU A 25 -1.79 -10.51 1.00
CA LEU A 25 -0.97 -9.34 1.31
C LEU A 25 0.52 -9.68 1.38
N GLU A 26 0.89 -10.82 1.94
CA GLU A 26 2.28 -11.29 1.97
C GLU A 26 2.84 -11.48 0.56
N ARG A 27 2.05 -12.03 -0.37
CA ARG A 27 2.46 -12.18 -1.77
C ARG A 27 2.63 -10.83 -2.47
N LEU A 28 1.74 -9.87 -2.20
CA LEU A 28 1.84 -8.51 -2.74
C LEU A 28 3.08 -7.80 -2.18
N GLN A 29 3.34 -7.88 -0.88
CA GLN A 29 4.54 -7.30 -0.25
C GLN A 29 5.86 -7.85 -0.82
N ARG A 30 5.87 -9.09 -1.32
CA ARG A 30 7.05 -9.66 -2.01
C ARG A 30 7.19 -9.24 -3.47
N SER A 31 6.11 -8.78 -4.09
CA SER A 31 6.06 -8.49 -5.53
C SER A 31 6.22 -7.01 -5.87
N PHE A 32 6.06 -6.13 -4.88
CA PHE A 32 6.14 -4.68 -5.02
C PHE A 32 7.26 -4.12 -4.15
N ASP A 33 7.92 -3.06 -4.63
CA ASP A 33 8.95 -2.36 -3.86
C ASP A 33 8.35 -1.57 -2.68
N LEU A 34 7.08 -1.18 -2.78
CA LEU A 34 6.33 -0.48 -1.74
C LEU A 34 4.89 -1.00 -1.65
N VAL A 35 4.43 -1.30 -0.44
CA VAL A 35 3.01 -1.54 -0.15
C VAL A 35 2.58 -0.63 0.99
N LEU A 36 1.58 0.22 0.72
CA LEU A 36 0.97 1.13 1.70
C LEU A 36 -0.45 0.67 2.02
N GLU A 37 -0.64 0.20 3.25
CA GLU A 37 -1.92 -0.25 3.79
C GLU A 37 -2.58 0.89 4.59
N SER A 38 -3.78 1.32 4.18
CA SER A 38 -4.48 2.45 4.83
C SER A 38 -4.72 2.22 6.33
N CYS A 39 -5.06 1.00 6.73
CA CYS A 39 -5.30 0.65 8.13
C CYS A 39 -4.07 0.80 9.03
N ARG A 40 -2.85 0.73 8.47
CA ARG A 40 -1.60 0.92 9.21
C ARG A 40 -1.16 2.37 9.26
N LEU A 41 -1.53 3.15 8.24
CA LEU A 41 -1.10 4.54 8.09
C LEU A 41 -2.09 5.55 8.67
N GLY A 42 -3.35 5.14 8.89
CA GLY A 42 -4.44 6.07 9.23
C GLY A 42 -4.75 7.05 8.09
N LEU A 43 -4.35 6.70 6.86
CA LEU A 43 -4.56 7.48 5.64
C LEU A 43 -5.25 6.60 4.60
N ALA A 44 -6.32 7.08 3.99
CA ALA A 44 -7.07 6.37 2.96
C ALA A 44 -7.25 7.25 1.73
N LYS A 45 -7.44 6.65 0.54
CA LYS A 45 -7.83 7.45 -0.63
C LYS A 45 -9.21 8.08 -0.39
N PRO A 46 -9.45 9.33 -0.81
CA PRO A 46 -8.60 10.19 -1.63
C PRO A 46 -7.75 11.20 -0.83
N GLN A 47 -7.41 10.93 0.43
CA GLN A 47 -6.65 11.89 1.25
C GLN A 47 -5.27 12.19 0.63
N PRO A 48 -4.91 13.47 0.41
CA PRO A 48 -3.65 13.85 -0.24
C PRO A 48 -2.40 13.27 0.44
N GLY A 49 -2.44 13.13 1.77
CA GLY A 49 -1.32 12.61 2.56
C GLY A 49 -0.87 11.20 2.16
N LEU A 50 -1.79 10.35 1.70
CA LEU A 50 -1.43 9.01 1.23
C LEU A 50 -0.56 9.07 -0.04
N PHE A 51 -0.94 9.93 -0.99
CA PHE A 51 -0.19 10.11 -2.24
C PHE A 51 1.15 10.80 -1.99
N SER A 52 1.19 11.82 -1.12
CA SER A 52 2.45 12.48 -0.72
C SER A 52 3.41 11.48 -0.06
N ARG A 53 2.90 10.61 0.81
CA ARG A 53 3.69 9.56 1.45
C ARG A 53 4.23 8.55 0.42
N ALA A 54 3.42 8.11 -0.52
CA ALA A 54 3.84 7.19 -1.58
C ALA A 54 4.96 7.76 -2.44
N LEU A 55 4.85 9.02 -2.87
CA LEU A 55 5.87 9.70 -3.66
C LEU A 55 7.19 9.84 -2.88
N GLN A 56 7.10 10.16 -1.59
CA GLN A 56 8.27 10.23 -0.71
C GLN A 56 8.97 8.88 -0.57
N ASP A 57 8.22 7.80 -0.28
CA ASP A 57 8.77 6.46 -0.08
C ASP A 57 9.32 5.87 -1.39
N LEU A 58 8.65 6.11 -2.52
CA LEU A 58 9.15 5.75 -3.86
C LEU A 58 10.31 6.64 -4.33
N ARG A 59 10.56 7.77 -3.66
CA ARG A 59 11.49 8.84 -4.06
C ARG A 59 11.25 9.28 -5.51
N ALA A 60 9.98 9.50 -5.85
CA ALA A 60 9.53 9.88 -7.17
C ALA A 60 8.78 11.22 -7.12
N GLN A 61 8.82 11.96 -8.22
CA GLN A 61 8.02 13.16 -8.43
C GLN A 61 6.65 12.77 -9.00
N PRO A 62 5.59 13.58 -8.78
CA PRO A 62 4.24 13.27 -9.30
C PRO A 62 4.19 12.99 -10.81
N ARG A 63 5.05 13.64 -11.60
CA ARG A 63 5.12 13.48 -13.06
C ARG A 63 5.78 12.18 -13.53
N GLU A 64 6.37 11.41 -12.61
CA GLU A 64 7.10 10.17 -12.90
C GLU A 64 6.25 8.92 -12.59
N VAL A 65 5.04 9.09 -12.04
CA VAL A 65 4.11 8.03 -11.60
C VAL A 65 2.86 8.03 -12.45
#